data_AF-A0A498FYW2-F1
#
_entry.id   AF-A0A498FYW2-F1
#
_cell.length_a   1.000
_cell.length_b   1.000
_cell.length_c   1.000
_cell.angle_alpha   90.00
_cell.angle_beta   90.00
_cell.angle_gamma   90.00
#
_symmetry.space_group_name_H-M   'P 1'
#
loop_
_entity.id
_entity.type
_entity.pdbx_description
1 polymer ?
#
loop_
_entity_poly.entity_id
_entity_poly.type
_entity_poly.pdbx_seq_one_letter_code
_entity_poly.pdbx_strand_id
1 'polypeptide(L)'
;AFIGGAFSFRGPSTAVGTFATGFTTDVVGIVSIAALAFITFFGFSAIAASAGEIIEPKRTVPRAIAASIITVTVLYALVIVAMVNSPVPAEVIAREGETAMGEVAAGFLGPIGRSLIVAGAIFSMVSASNASILAASGIGSLMGRQG
;
A
#
# COMPACT_ATOMS: atom_id res chain seq x y z
N ALA A 1 14.55 -1.45 4.32
CA ALA A 1 15.25 -0.21 4.71
C ALA A 1 14.32 0.74 5.47
N PHE A 2 13.20 1.19 4.89
CA PHE A 2 12.27 2.15 5.53
C PHE A 2 11.69 1.69 6.88
N ILE A 3 11.04 0.53 6.91
CA ILE A 3 10.47 -0.05 8.15
C ILE A 3 11.56 -0.38 9.18
N GLY A 4 12.68 -0.96 8.71
CA GLY A 4 13.83 -1.26 9.56
C GLY A 4 14.52 -0.01 10.14
N GLY A 5 14.52 1.11 9.39
CA GLY A 5 15.02 2.40 9.84
C GLY A 5 14.14 2.99 10.96
N ALA A 6 12.82 2.84 10.86
CA ALA A 6 11.90 3.25 11.91
C ALA A 6 12.12 2.48 13.23
N PHE A 7 12.28 1.16 13.16
CA PHE A 7 12.58 0.34 14.34
C PHE A 7 13.99 0.59 14.91
N SER A 8 14.97 0.87 14.05
CA SER A 8 16.36 1.16 14.48
C SER A 8 16.51 2.56 15.09
N PHE A 9 15.69 3.53 14.68
CA PHE A 9 15.77 4.91 15.14
C PHE A 9 15.16 5.13 16.53
N ARG A 10 14.03 4.47 16.85
CA ARG A 10 13.31 4.64 18.13
C ARG A 10 13.55 3.52 19.14
N GLY A 11 14.04 2.37 18.68
CA GLY A 11 14.08 1.11 19.43
C GLY A 11 12.76 0.32 19.32
N PRO A 12 12.78 -1.04 19.31
CA PRO A 12 11.59 -1.85 19.10
C PRO A 12 10.45 -1.62 20.12
N SER A 13 10.79 -1.45 21.40
CA SER A 13 9.82 -1.25 22.47
C SER A 13 9.08 0.08 22.36
N THR A 14 9.79 1.16 22.03
CA THR A 14 9.20 2.49 21.83
C THR A 14 8.31 2.52 20.60
N ALA A 15 8.74 1.88 19.51
CA ALA A 15 7.96 1.86 18.26
C ALA A 15 6.61 1.14 18.43
N VAL A 16 6.60 0.02 19.15
CA VAL A 16 5.37 -0.70 19.51
C VAL A 16 4.52 0.13 20.48
N GLY A 17 5.14 0.80 21.46
CA GLY A 17 4.45 1.68 22.39
C GLY A 17 3.72 2.83 21.70
N THR A 18 4.40 3.57 20.81
CA THR A 18 3.81 4.69 20.06
C THR A 18 2.65 4.24 19.17
N PHE A 19 2.79 3.08 18.51
CA PHE A 19 1.69 2.51 17.72
C PHE A 19 0.49 2.12 18.60
N ALA A 20 0.73 1.45 19.74
CA ALA A 20 -0.32 1.01 20.66
C ALA A 20 -1.07 2.19 21.31
N THR A 21 -0.41 3.33 21.52
CA THR A 21 -1.04 4.55 22.07
C THR A 21 -1.71 5.42 21.01
N GLY A 22 -1.51 5.12 19.71
CA GLY A 22 -2.04 5.91 18.59
C GLY A 22 -3.49 5.61 18.23
N PHE A 23 -4.15 4.67 18.90
CA PHE A 23 -5.54 4.34 18.65
C PHE A 23 -6.47 5.42 19.20
N THR A 24 -7.37 5.92 18.33
CA THR A 24 -8.41 6.90 18.67
C THR A 24 -9.79 6.23 18.69
N THR A 25 -10.73 6.80 19.45
CA THR A 25 -12.15 6.40 19.46
C THR A 25 -13.01 7.32 18.58
N ASP A 26 -12.39 8.20 17.79
CA ASP A 26 -13.11 9.09 16.88
C ASP A 26 -13.74 8.29 15.72
N VAL A 27 -15.00 7.92 15.89
CA VAL A 27 -15.76 7.11 14.93
C VAL A 27 -15.87 7.81 13.57
N VAL A 28 -16.01 9.13 13.53
CA VAL A 28 -16.16 9.87 12.27
C VAL A 28 -14.84 9.84 11.51
N GLY A 29 -13.71 10.16 12.16
CA GLY A 29 -12.39 10.08 11.57
C GLY A 29 -12.06 8.68 11.06
N ILE A 30 -12.38 7.64 11.85
CA ILE A 30 -12.16 6.24 11.46
C ILE A 30 -12.93 5.89 10.18
N VAL A 31 -14.23 6.22 10.13
CA VAL A 31 -15.07 5.90 8.96
C VAL A 31 -14.62 6.68 7.72
N SER A 32 -14.27 7.96 7.88
CA SER A 32 -13.77 8.79 6.77
C SER A 32 -12.46 8.25 6.21
N ILE A 33 -11.49 7.89 7.06
CA ILE A 33 -10.21 7.33 6.62
C ILE A 33 -10.41 5.93 6.04
N ALA A 34 -11.29 5.10 6.60
CA ALA A 34 -11.62 3.78 6.08
C ALA A 34 -12.23 3.85 4.67
N ALA A 35 -13.10 4.83 4.41
CA ALA A 35 -13.67 5.06 3.09
C ALA A 35 -12.58 5.45 2.07
N LEU A 36 -11.62 6.29 2.46
CA LEU A 36 -10.49 6.65 1.61
C LEU A 36 -9.56 5.44 1.36
N ALA A 37 -9.27 4.68 2.42
CA ALA A 37 -8.46 3.46 2.34
C ALA A 37 -9.11 2.36 1.51
N PHE A 38 -10.44 2.28 1.43
CA PHE A 38 -11.13 1.27 0.61
C PHE A 38 -10.67 1.27 -0.85
N ILE A 39 -10.38 2.45 -1.41
CA ILE A 39 -9.90 2.60 -2.80
C ILE A 39 -8.57 1.86 -3.00
N THR A 40 -7.71 1.82 -1.98
CA THR A 40 -6.39 1.20 -2.08
C THR A 40 -6.44 -0.33 -2.17
N PHE A 41 -7.57 -0.94 -1.82
CA PHE A 41 -7.80 -2.38 -1.94
C PHE A 41 -8.48 -2.80 -3.24
N PHE A 42 -8.82 -1.87 -4.14
CA PHE A 42 -9.57 -2.19 -5.38
C PHE A 42 -8.78 -3.03 -6.41
N GLY A 43 -7.48 -3.26 -6.17
CA GLY A 43 -6.58 -3.98 -7.07
C GLY A 43 -6.92 -5.47 -7.30
N PHE A 44 -7.72 -6.10 -6.43
CA PHE A 44 -8.10 -7.51 -6.63
C PHE A 44 -8.98 -7.73 -7.88
N SER A 45 -9.64 -6.69 -8.38
CA SER A 45 -10.48 -6.75 -9.58
C SER A 45 -9.70 -7.19 -10.82
N ALA A 46 -8.42 -6.83 -10.92
CA ALA A 46 -7.54 -7.28 -12.00
C ALA A 46 -7.34 -8.82 -11.99
N ILE A 47 -7.31 -9.45 -10.80
CA ILE A 47 -7.20 -10.91 -10.67
C ILE A 47 -8.46 -11.58 -11.25
N ALA A 48 -9.63 -11.01 -10.98
CA ALA A 48 -10.90 -11.50 -11.51
C ALA A 48 -11.00 -11.29 -13.03
N ALA A 49 -10.51 -10.17 -13.55
CA ALA A 49 -10.48 -9.86 -14.98
C ALA A 49 -9.63 -10.88 -15.78
N SER A 50 -8.53 -11.35 -15.19
CA SER A 50 -7.65 -12.37 -15.80
C SER A 50 -8.03 -13.80 -15.43
N ALA A 51 -9.20 -14.05 -14.82
CA ALA A 51 -9.60 -15.38 -14.36
C ALA A 51 -9.66 -16.44 -15.49
N GLY A 52 -9.89 -16.02 -16.74
CA GLY A 52 -9.90 -16.91 -17.90
C GLY A 52 -8.53 -17.50 -18.27
N GLU A 53 -7.43 -16.85 -17.84
CA GLU A 53 -6.05 -17.27 -18.09
C GLU A 53 -5.42 -18.01 -16.90
N ILE A 54 -6.12 -18.03 -15.76
CA ILE A 54 -5.64 -18.65 -14.52
C ILE A 54 -5.93 -20.15 -14.54
N ILE A 55 -4.91 -20.95 -14.20
CA ILE A 55 -5.04 -22.41 -14.04
C ILE A 55 -5.94 -22.70 -12.82
N GLU A 56 -6.97 -23.54 -13.01
CA GLU A 56 -7.97 -23.89 -12.00
C GLU A 56 -8.66 -22.68 -11.32
N PRO A 57 -9.35 -21.82 -12.09
CA PRO A 57 -9.79 -20.51 -11.60
C PRO A 57 -10.76 -20.62 -10.41
N LYS A 58 -11.59 -21.67 -10.36
CA LYS A 58 -12.53 -21.93 -9.24
C LYS A 58 -11.83 -22.05 -7.87
N ARG A 59 -10.56 -22.49 -7.84
CA ARG A 59 -9.78 -22.66 -6.60
C ARG A 59 -8.71 -21.59 -6.45
N THR A 60 -8.05 -21.24 -7.54
CA THR A 60 -6.91 -20.31 -7.53
C THR A 60 -7.36 -18.86 -7.35
N VAL A 61 -8.43 -18.43 -8.02
CA VAL A 61 -8.89 -17.02 -7.94
C VAL A 61 -9.30 -16.62 -6.52
N PRO A 62 -10.14 -17.37 -5.78
CA PRO A 62 -10.51 -17.00 -4.41
C PRO A 62 -9.29 -16.94 -3.47
N ARG A 63 -8.32 -17.86 -3.63
CA ARG A 63 -7.09 -17.89 -2.84
C ARG A 63 -6.16 -16.72 -3.18
N ALA A 64 -6.02 -16.38 -4.45
CA ALA A 64 -5.21 -15.27 -4.91
C ALA A 64 -5.76 -13.92 -4.42
N ILE A 65 -7.09 -13.73 -4.45
CA ILE A 65 -7.74 -12.54 -3.88
C ILE A 65 -7.47 -12.47 -2.38
N ALA A 66 -7.70 -13.55 -1.62
CA ALA A 66 -7.47 -13.56 -0.18
C ALA A 66 -5.99 -13.29 0.18
N ALA A 67 -5.06 -13.94 -0.52
CA ALA A 67 -3.63 -13.74 -0.31
C ALA A 67 -3.19 -12.31 -0.64
N SER A 68 -3.74 -11.71 -1.71
CA SER A 68 -3.49 -10.32 -2.09
C SER A 68 -3.93 -9.36 -1.00
N ILE A 69 -5.19 -9.48 -0.53
CA ILE A 69 -5.74 -8.65 0.54
C ILE A 69 -4.86 -8.75 1.80
N ILE A 70 -4.55 -9.95 2.26
CA ILE A 70 -3.72 -10.15 3.46
C ILE A 70 -2.34 -9.51 3.28
N THR A 71 -1.71 -9.72 2.13
CA THR A 71 -0.38 -9.17 1.85
C THR A 71 -0.40 -7.64 1.87
N VAL A 72 -1.39 -7.03 1.21
CA VAL A 72 -1.55 -5.56 1.16
C VAL A 72 -1.86 -5.00 2.55
N THR A 73 -2.73 -5.65 3.33
CA THR A 73 -3.02 -5.25 4.71
C THR A 73 -1.77 -5.26 5.58
N VAL A 74 -0.97 -6.32 5.52
CA VAL A 74 0.29 -6.42 6.27
C VAL A 74 1.26 -5.33 5.84
N LEU A 75 1.43 -5.11 4.53
CA LEU A 75 2.31 -4.06 4.02
C LEU A 75 1.86 -2.67 4.47
N TYR A 76 0.56 -2.36 4.42
CA TYR A 76 0.06 -1.08 4.91
C TYR A 76 0.27 -0.91 6.41
N ALA A 77 0.03 -1.95 7.22
CA ALA A 77 0.30 -1.90 8.65
C ALA A 77 1.78 -1.57 8.92
N LEU A 78 2.71 -2.20 8.21
CA LEU A 78 4.14 -1.92 8.35
C LEU A 78 4.51 -0.49 7.94
N VAL A 79 3.92 0.03 6.86
CA VAL A 79 4.14 1.42 6.43
C VAL A 79 3.59 2.40 7.46
N ILE A 80 2.39 2.16 8.00
CA ILE A 80 1.78 3.00 9.05
C ILE A 80 2.68 3.04 10.28
N VAL A 81 3.21 1.89 10.73
CA VAL A 81 4.15 1.84 11.85
C VAL A 81 5.39 2.69 11.57
N ALA A 82 5.93 2.64 10.34
CA ALA A 82 7.08 3.47 9.97
C ALA A 82 6.74 4.97 9.95
N MET A 83 5.56 5.34 9.46
CA MET A 83 5.11 6.73 9.37
C MET A 83 4.84 7.35 10.75
N VAL A 84 4.19 6.60 11.65
CA VAL A 84 3.89 7.05 13.02
C VAL A 84 5.18 7.23 13.85
N ASN A 85 6.24 6.49 13.52
CA ASN A 85 7.55 6.60 14.17
C ASN A 85 8.52 7.56 13.46
N SER A 86 8.02 8.35 12.51
CA SER A 86 8.82 9.32 11.76
C SER A 86 9.49 10.37 12.67
N PRO A 87 10.73 10.77 12.38
CA PRO A 87 11.35 11.94 13.01
C PRO A 87 10.79 13.27 12.49
N VAL A 88 9.99 13.24 11.42
CA VAL A 88 9.39 14.42 10.79
C VAL A 88 8.08 14.77 11.49
N PRO A 89 7.85 16.04 11.89
CA PRO A 89 6.59 16.46 12.51
C PRO A 89 5.36 16.17 11.65
N ALA A 90 4.24 15.81 12.28
CA ALA A 90 3.00 15.44 11.60
C ALA A 90 2.46 16.58 10.72
N GLU A 91 2.68 17.84 11.11
CA GLU A 91 2.27 19.02 10.36
C GLU A 91 3.04 19.16 9.04
N VAL A 92 4.29 18.72 9.00
CA VAL A 92 5.11 18.71 7.78
C VAL A 92 4.66 17.56 6.87
N ILE A 93 4.43 16.37 7.43
CA ILE A 93 3.87 15.21 6.70
C ILE A 93 2.53 15.58 6.05
N ALA A 94 1.65 16.26 6.79
CA ALA A 94 0.34 16.69 6.29
C ALA A 94 0.42 17.73 5.15
N ARG A 95 1.48 18.54 5.09
CA ARG A 95 1.72 19.52 4.02
C ARG A 95 2.34 18.90 2.77
N GLU A 96 3.18 17.89 2.96
CA GLU A 96 3.89 17.20 1.88
C GLU A 96 2.96 16.27 1.07
N GLY A 97 1.85 15.81 1.63
CA GLY A 97 0.86 15.01 0.91
C GLY A 97 1.48 13.77 0.25
N GLU A 98 1.57 13.76 -1.09
CA GLU A 98 2.14 12.65 -1.88
C GLU A 98 3.66 12.46 -1.70
N THR A 99 4.41 13.52 -1.37
CA THR A 99 5.87 13.43 -1.15
C THR A 99 6.25 13.03 0.27
N ALA A 100 5.27 12.96 1.19
CA ALA A 100 5.49 12.74 2.61
C ALA A 100 6.31 11.47 2.91
N MET A 101 6.05 10.36 2.21
CA MET A 101 6.81 9.11 2.39
C MET A 101 8.30 9.27 2.05
N GLY A 102 8.62 10.08 1.03
CA GLY A 102 9.99 10.38 0.63
C GLY A 102 10.72 11.21 1.68
N GLU A 103 10.05 12.20 2.28
CA GLU A 103 10.63 13.03 3.35
C GLU A 103 10.84 12.23 4.64
N VAL A 104 9.90 11.37 5.01
CA VAL A 104 10.09 10.48 6.16
C VAL A 104 11.23 9.48 5.91
N ALA A 105 11.37 8.98 4.69
CA ALA A 105 12.50 8.12 4.33
C ALA A 105 13.82 8.88 4.37
N ALA A 106 13.83 10.15 3.98
CA ALA A 106 14.97 11.05 4.17
C ALA A 106 15.32 11.20 5.66
N GLY A 107 14.31 11.35 6.52
CA GLY A 107 14.48 11.43 7.96
C GLY A 107 15.14 10.18 8.57
N PHE A 108 14.84 8.97 8.06
CA PHE A 108 15.42 7.73 8.58
C PHE A 108 16.77 7.35 7.97
N LEU A 109 16.97 7.58 6.68
CA LEU A 109 18.08 7.00 5.90
C LEU A 109 18.87 8.06 5.10
N GLY A 110 18.57 9.35 5.30
CA GLY A 110 19.14 10.44 4.52
C GLY A 110 18.65 10.48 3.06
N PRO A 111 19.31 11.26 2.19
CA PRO A 111 18.88 11.46 0.80
C PRO A 111 18.72 10.15 -0.02
N ILE A 112 19.47 9.11 0.34
CA ILE A 112 19.38 7.78 -0.28
C ILE A 112 18.03 7.13 0.03
N GLY A 113 17.49 7.30 1.24
CA GLY A 113 16.16 6.81 1.59
C GLY A 113 15.06 7.43 0.72
N ARG A 114 15.16 8.74 0.48
CA ARG A 114 14.23 9.47 -0.39
C ARG A 114 14.27 8.96 -1.82
N SER A 115 15.47 8.84 -2.41
CA SER A 115 15.60 8.41 -3.80
C SER A 115 15.10 6.97 -3.99
N LEU A 116 15.33 6.07 -3.02
CA LEU A 116 14.81 4.72 -3.04
C LEU A 116 13.27 4.66 -3.02
N ILE A 117 12.62 5.47 -2.18
CA ILE A 117 11.14 5.54 -2.15
C ILE A 117 10.60 6.10 -3.47
N VAL A 118 11.18 7.18 -3.98
CA VAL A 118 10.74 7.79 -5.25
C VAL A 118 10.92 6.83 -6.42
N ALA A 119 12.09 6.19 -6.54
CA ALA A 119 12.34 5.21 -7.58
C ALA A 119 11.37 4.02 -7.47
N GLY A 120 11.19 3.48 -6.26
CA GLY A 120 10.25 2.39 -5.99
C GLY A 120 8.82 2.75 -6.35
N ALA A 121 8.37 3.97 -6.03
CA ALA A 121 7.04 4.46 -6.37
C ALA A 121 6.84 4.52 -7.88
N ILE A 122 7.81 5.03 -8.64
CA ILE A 122 7.74 5.09 -10.10
C ILE A 122 7.62 3.69 -10.70
N PHE A 123 8.51 2.75 -10.31
CA PHE A 123 8.44 1.37 -10.80
C PHE A 123 7.12 0.68 -10.42
N SER A 124 6.64 0.92 -9.20
CA SER A 124 5.37 0.38 -8.72
C SER A 124 4.19 0.91 -9.55
N MET A 125 4.13 2.21 -9.83
CA MET A 125 3.07 2.81 -10.64
C MET A 125 3.09 2.28 -12.07
N VAL A 126 4.27 2.19 -12.70
CA VAL A 126 4.42 1.64 -14.06
C VAL A 126 3.95 0.18 -14.12
N SER A 127 4.35 -0.64 -13.14
CA SER A 127 3.92 -2.04 -13.05
C SER A 127 2.41 -2.16 -12.85
N ALA A 128 1.83 -1.30 -11.99
CA ALA A 128 0.39 -1.28 -11.75
C ALA A 128 -0.39 -0.87 -13.00
N SER A 129 0.05 0.19 -13.71
CA SER A 129 -0.56 0.61 -14.97
C SER A 129 -0.52 -0.49 -16.03
N ASN A 130 0.61 -1.19 -16.18
CA ASN A 130 0.70 -2.32 -17.10
C ASN A 130 -0.28 -3.44 -16.76
N ALA A 131 -0.40 -3.80 -15.48
CA ALA A 131 -1.38 -4.80 -15.02
C ALA A 131 -2.82 -4.36 -15.31
N SER A 132 -3.16 -3.09 -15.10
CA SER A 132 -4.49 -2.55 -15.41
C SER A 132 -4.82 -2.60 -16.90
N ILE A 133 -3.85 -2.33 -17.78
CA ILE A 133 -4.01 -2.44 -19.23
C ILE A 133 -4.30 -3.89 -19.62
N LEU A 134 -3.53 -4.85 -19.11
CA LEU A 134 -3.73 -6.27 -19.40
C LEU A 134 -5.11 -6.76 -18.93
N ALA A 135 -5.54 -6.36 -17.72
CA ALA A 135 -6.87 -6.68 -17.21
C ALA A 135 -7.99 -6.11 -18.09
N ALA A 136 -7.85 -4.87 -18.54
CA ALA A 136 -8.83 -4.23 -19.43
C ALA A 136 -8.91 -4.93 -20.81
N SER A 137 -7.76 -5.29 -21.38
CA SER A 137 -7.69 -6.04 -22.64
C SER A 137 -8.32 -7.43 -22.54
N GLY A 138 -8.09 -8.14 -21.43
CA GLY A 138 -8.69 -9.45 -21.16
C GLY A 138 -10.22 -9.41 -21.20
N ILE A 139 -10.82 -8.45 -20.46
CA ILE A 139 -12.28 -8.25 -20.45
C ILE A 139 -12.81 -7.94 -21.86
N GLY A 140 -12.17 -7.00 -22.57
CA GLY A 140 -12.58 -6.62 -23.94
C GLY A 140 -12.55 -7.80 -24.92
N SER A 141 -11.54 -8.68 -24.81
CA SER A 141 -11.44 -9.88 -25.66
C SER A 141 -12.56 -10.89 -25.40
N LEU A 142 -12.97 -11.07 -24.13
CA LEU A 142 -14.06 -11.97 -23.76
C LEU A 142 -15.40 -11.43 -24.28
N MET A 143 -15.63 -10.12 -24.15
CA MET A 143 -16.83 -9.46 -24.68
C MET A 143 -16.92 -9.56 -26.21
N GLY A 144 -15.79 -9.39 -26.93
CA GLY A 144 -15.76 -9.50 -28.38
C GLY A 144 -15.89 -10.93 -28.93
N ARG A 145 -15.65 -11.96 -28.11
CA ARG A 145 -15.83 -13.38 -28.48
C ARG A 145 -17.19 -13.94 -28.08
N GLN A 146 -17.89 -13.28 -27.16
CA GLN A 146 -19.23 -13.68 -26.67
C GLN A 146 -20.37 -12.81 -27.24
N GLY A 147 -20.04 -11.77 -28.00
CA GLY A 147 -20.97 -10.94 -28.77
C GLY A 147 -21.20 -11.45 -30.18
#